data_AF-A0A5Q4GRT7-F1
#
_entry.id   AF-A0A5Q4GRT7-F1
#
_cell.length_a   1.000
_cell.length_b   1.000
_cell.length_c   1.000
_cell.angle_alpha   90.00
_cell.angle_beta   90.00
_cell.angle_gamma   90.00
#
_symmetry.space_group_name_H-M   'P 1'
#
loop_
_entity.id
_entity.type
_entity.pdbx_description
1 polymer ?
#
loop_
_entity_poly.entity_id
_entity_poly.type
_entity_poly.pdbx_seq_one_letter_code
_entity_poly.pdbx_strand_id
1 'polypeptide(L)'
;MVAGPDIAQTVKEVFTVWQPDDMLGRISRNVTGETALSLVDFSNLLTSFATQLAEGAMPVAAWQSACRKHKLLGREIPAADCPVVLGRARNLKDHAASLAKASVGALTEIEAKKLLLKWSGSLKPRALDTFLRATPLGNYVVWATFDAVNPHADPFDRFPHSHEAICTALGLGHFTAEDTLIVLVWEHVDSGSPPLHRPTVADAEDSPYYRPRHDADAPWGLTEPLPPNPDGLQPQPEVVMPETSSQGLRLPFRVIHA
;
A
#
# COMPACT_ATOMS: atom_id res chain seq x y z
N MET A 1 39.45 -20.33 -13.73
CA MET A 1 38.15 -19.94 -13.12
C MET A 1 38.17 -18.43 -13.01
N VAL A 2 37.38 -17.73 -13.82
CA VAL A 2 37.22 -16.29 -13.67
C VAL A 2 36.36 -16.09 -12.43
N ALA A 3 36.86 -15.38 -11.42
CA ALA A 3 36.05 -14.99 -10.29
C ALA A 3 34.86 -14.20 -10.84
N GLY A 4 33.64 -14.72 -10.63
CA GLY A 4 32.43 -14.00 -11.01
C GLY A 4 32.43 -12.62 -10.35
N PRO A 5 31.78 -11.61 -10.96
CA PRO A 5 31.69 -10.29 -10.38
C PRO A 5 31.18 -10.39 -8.93
N ASP A 6 31.79 -9.64 -8.03
CA ASP A 6 31.33 -9.54 -6.66
C ASP A 6 29.90 -8.96 -6.68
N ILE A 7 28.93 -9.81 -6.35
CA ILE A 7 27.50 -9.50 -6.37
C ILE A 7 27.20 -8.30 -5.47
N ALA A 8 27.83 -8.24 -4.28
CA ALA A 8 27.61 -7.15 -3.34
C ALA A 8 28.15 -5.83 -3.91
N GLN A 9 29.31 -5.87 -4.57
CA GLN A 9 29.89 -4.71 -5.22
C GLN A 9 29.02 -4.22 -6.39
N THR A 10 28.46 -5.13 -7.20
CA THR A 10 27.57 -4.79 -8.33
C THR A 10 26.32 -4.05 -7.85
N VAL A 11 25.65 -4.59 -6.83
CA VAL A 11 24.45 -3.96 -6.23
C VAL A 11 24.79 -2.58 -5.65
N LYS A 12 25.93 -2.48 -4.96
CA LYS A 12 26.41 -1.22 -4.38
C LYS A 12 26.70 -0.16 -5.45
N GLU A 13 27.31 -0.55 -6.57
CA GLU A 13 27.58 0.35 -7.70
C GLU A 13 26.28 0.89 -8.30
N VAL A 14 25.29 0.03 -8.53
CA VAL A 14 23.97 0.45 -9.03
C VAL A 14 23.33 1.47 -8.09
N PHE A 15 23.27 1.19 -6.78
CA PHE A 15 22.68 2.13 -5.84
C PHE A 15 23.46 3.44 -5.72
N THR A 16 24.78 3.42 -5.92
CA THR A 16 25.62 4.62 -5.97
C THR A 16 25.30 5.47 -7.19
N VAL A 17 25.17 4.84 -8.37
CA VAL A 17 24.78 5.50 -9.62
C VAL A 17 23.38 6.10 -9.53
N TRP A 18 22.48 5.49 -8.78
CA TRP A 18 21.12 5.99 -8.57
C TRP A 18 21.03 7.21 -7.65
N GLN A 19 21.99 7.43 -6.75
CA GLN A 19 21.92 8.52 -5.75
C GLN A 19 21.61 9.92 -6.31
N PRO A 20 22.20 10.36 -7.45
CA PRO A 20 21.94 11.69 -7.99
C PRO A 20 20.56 11.86 -8.63
N ASP A 21 19.88 10.76 -8.96
CA ASP A 21 18.53 10.79 -9.52
C ASP A 21 17.49 10.90 -8.39
N ASP A 22 16.53 11.82 -8.51
CA ASP A 22 15.56 12.10 -7.45
C ASP A 22 14.67 10.91 -7.12
N MET A 23 14.31 10.10 -8.12
CA MET A 23 13.43 8.94 -7.96
C MET A 23 14.26 7.72 -7.55
N LEU A 24 15.31 7.39 -8.30
CA LEU A 24 16.12 6.20 -8.05
C LEU A 24 16.96 6.33 -6.79
N GLY A 25 17.44 7.53 -6.47
CA GLY A 25 18.15 7.82 -5.23
C GLY A 25 17.26 7.60 -4.01
N ARG A 26 15.93 7.75 -4.13
CA ARG A 26 14.99 7.38 -3.04
C ARG A 26 14.97 5.88 -2.83
N ILE A 27 15.03 5.07 -3.88
CA ILE A 27 15.12 3.62 -3.74
C ILE A 27 16.38 3.26 -2.95
N SER A 28 17.54 3.80 -3.34
CA SER A 28 18.80 3.56 -2.61
C SER A 28 18.73 3.99 -1.13
N ARG A 29 18.10 5.14 -0.83
CA ARG A 29 17.90 5.61 0.55
C ARG A 29 16.95 4.71 1.33
N ASN A 30 15.85 4.29 0.72
CA ASN A 30 14.88 3.38 1.33
C ASN A 30 15.53 2.01 1.61
N VAL A 31 16.32 1.47 0.68
CA VAL A 31 17.08 0.23 0.89
C VAL A 31 18.07 0.37 2.05
N THR A 32 18.73 1.52 2.16
CA THR A 32 19.67 1.77 3.28
C THR A 32 18.95 1.92 4.62
N GLY A 33 17.74 2.47 4.61
CA GLY A 33 16.93 2.69 5.81
C GLY A 33 16.03 1.51 6.20
N GLU A 34 16.02 0.42 5.42
CA GLU A 34 15.16 -0.74 5.66
C GLU A 34 15.49 -1.41 7.00
N THR A 35 14.46 -1.64 7.82
CA THR A 35 14.60 -2.26 9.16
C THR A 35 13.51 -3.28 9.48
N ALA A 36 12.49 -3.42 8.63
CA ALA A 36 11.36 -4.31 8.79
C ALA A 36 11.64 -5.73 8.25
N LEU A 37 12.50 -5.86 7.22
CA LEU A 37 12.96 -7.16 6.74
C LEU A 37 13.96 -7.81 7.69
N SER A 38 13.87 -9.13 7.84
CA SER A 38 14.93 -9.91 8.48
C SER A 38 16.23 -9.82 7.66
N LEU A 39 17.38 -10.00 8.31
CA LEU A 39 18.67 -10.02 7.61
C LEU A 39 18.73 -11.08 6.50
N VAL A 40 18.08 -12.22 6.71
CA VAL A 40 18.02 -13.32 5.73
C VAL A 40 17.17 -12.91 4.53
N ASP A 41 15.97 -12.39 4.76
CA ASP A 41 15.07 -11.99 3.68
C ASP A 41 15.60 -10.80 2.90
N PHE A 42 16.24 -9.85 3.58
CA PHE A 42 16.90 -8.73 2.94
C PHE A 42 18.08 -9.19 2.06
N SER A 43 18.88 -10.15 2.55
CA SER A 43 19.96 -10.75 1.76
C SER A 43 19.44 -11.50 0.52
N ASN A 44 18.32 -12.21 0.66
CA ASN A 44 17.64 -12.91 -0.43
C ASN A 44 17.09 -11.92 -1.47
N LEU A 45 16.50 -10.82 -1.03
CA LEU A 45 16.03 -9.73 -1.91
C LEU A 45 17.19 -9.17 -2.74
N LEU A 46 18.30 -8.79 -2.10
CA LEU A 46 19.46 -8.21 -2.79
C LEU A 46 20.12 -9.24 -3.74
N THR A 47 20.14 -10.51 -3.35
CA THR A 47 20.64 -11.59 -4.22
C THR A 47 19.74 -11.77 -5.44
N SER A 48 18.42 -11.81 -5.26
CA SER A 48 17.47 -11.88 -6.37
C SER A 48 17.61 -10.68 -7.30
N PHE A 49 17.83 -9.48 -6.77
CA PHE A 49 18.08 -8.29 -7.58
C PHE A 49 19.37 -8.44 -8.40
N ALA A 50 20.46 -8.87 -7.77
CA ALA A 50 21.73 -9.10 -8.45
C ALA A 50 21.65 -10.18 -9.53
N THR A 51 20.91 -11.26 -9.30
CA THR A 51 20.67 -12.29 -10.31
C THR A 51 19.97 -11.72 -11.54
N GLN A 52 18.92 -10.92 -11.35
CA GLN A 52 18.22 -10.27 -12.46
C GLN A 52 19.14 -9.31 -13.24
N LEU A 53 20.01 -8.57 -12.55
CA LEU A 53 21.04 -7.73 -13.19
C LEU A 53 22.02 -8.56 -14.02
N ALA A 54 22.51 -9.67 -13.47
CA ALA A 54 23.44 -10.58 -14.18
C ALA A 54 22.80 -11.24 -15.40
N GLU A 55 21.48 -11.43 -15.39
CA GLU A 55 20.68 -11.90 -16.53
C GLU A 55 20.42 -10.79 -17.57
N GLY A 56 20.89 -9.57 -17.35
CA GLY A 56 20.79 -8.44 -18.28
C GLY A 56 19.51 -7.62 -18.16
N ALA A 57 18.73 -7.78 -17.08
CA ALA A 57 17.56 -6.94 -16.86
C ALA A 57 17.97 -5.50 -16.53
N MET A 58 17.19 -4.54 -17.02
CA MET A 58 17.37 -3.13 -16.67
C MET A 58 17.24 -2.92 -15.16
N PRO A 59 18.06 -2.08 -14.51
CA PRO A 59 18.13 -1.99 -13.06
C PRO A 59 16.78 -1.79 -12.33
N VAL A 60 15.91 -0.90 -12.82
CA VAL A 60 14.59 -0.68 -12.20
C VAL A 60 13.70 -1.91 -12.35
N ALA A 61 13.67 -2.52 -13.54
CA ALA A 61 12.88 -3.73 -13.79
C ALA A 61 13.39 -4.92 -12.97
N ALA A 62 14.71 -5.05 -12.83
CA ALA A 62 15.35 -6.04 -11.97
C ALA A 62 14.96 -5.85 -10.50
N TRP A 63 14.96 -4.60 -10.01
CA TRP A 63 14.53 -4.26 -8.65
C TRP A 63 13.06 -4.60 -8.41
N GLN A 64 12.15 -4.14 -9.28
CA GLN A 64 10.72 -4.45 -9.18
C GLN A 64 10.46 -5.98 -9.23
N SER A 65 11.15 -6.69 -10.13
CA SER A 65 11.07 -8.16 -10.23
C SER A 65 11.50 -8.86 -8.95
N ALA A 66 12.61 -8.42 -8.34
CA ALA A 66 13.09 -8.94 -7.06
C ALA A 66 12.12 -8.63 -5.92
N CYS A 67 11.62 -7.39 -5.82
CA CYS A 67 10.65 -6.96 -4.82
C CYS A 67 9.38 -7.80 -4.85
N ARG A 68 8.83 -8.08 -6.05
CA ARG A 68 7.62 -8.90 -6.21
C ARG A 68 7.75 -10.31 -5.64
N LYS A 69 8.97 -10.89 -5.63
CA LYS A 69 9.25 -12.20 -5.02
C LYS A 69 9.38 -12.16 -3.49
N HIS A 70 9.50 -10.97 -2.91
CA HIS A 70 9.80 -10.75 -1.48
C HIS A 70 8.77 -9.86 -0.79
N LYS A 71 7.58 -9.67 -1.38
CA LYS A 71 6.49 -8.95 -0.74
C LYS A 71 5.98 -9.72 0.48
N LEU A 72 5.46 -8.98 1.46
CA LEU A 72 4.85 -9.50 2.68
C LEU A 72 5.81 -10.33 3.54
N LEU A 73 7.12 -10.08 3.41
CA LEU A 73 8.16 -10.67 4.28
C LEU A 73 8.56 -9.76 5.44
N GLY A 74 7.88 -8.62 5.60
CA GLY A 74 8.00 -7.83 6.81
C GLY A 74 7.46 -8.58 8.02
N ARG A 75 7.93 -8.19 9.21
CA ARG A 75 7.49 -8.77 10.49
C ARG A 75 5.96 -8.83 10.55
N GLU A 76 5.44 -10.03 10.76
CA GLU A 76 4.01 -10.25 11.01
C GLU A 76 3.62 -9.61 12.34
N ILE A 77 2.49 -8.92 12.36
CA ILE A 77 1.94 -8.28 13.56
C ILE A 77 1.23 -9.36 14.37
N PRO A 78 1.58 -9.56 15.66
CA PRO A 78 0.89 -10.52 16.50
C PRO A 78 -0.60 -10.22 16.57
N ALA A 79 -1.45 -11.25 16.56
CA ALA A 79 -2.91 -11.08 16.57
C ALA A 79 -3.43 -10.22 17.74
N ALA A 80 -2.73 -10.24 18.88
CA ALA A 80 -3.08 -9.43 20.06
C ALA A 80 -2.85 -7.92 19.84
N ASP A 81 -1.96 -7.56 18.91
CA ASP A 81 -1.55 -6.18 18.60
C ASP A 81 -2.16 -5.68 17.28
N CYS A 82 -2.91 -6.53 16.57
CA CYS A 82 -3.53 -6.17 15.30
C CYS A 82 -4.62 -5.10 15.49
N PRO A 83 -4.64 -4.03 14.67
CA PRO A 83 -5.77 -3.12 14.63
C PRO A 83 -7.06 -3.85 14.20
N VAL A 84 -8.17 -3.49 14.86
CA VAL A 84 -9.48 -4.07 14.56
C VAL A 84 -10.07 -3.46 13.29
N VAL A 85 -9.79 -2.18 13.06
CA VAL A 85 -10.35 -1.40 11.96
C VAL A 85 -9.24 -0.84 11.11
N LEU A 86 -9.38 -1.08 9.81
CA LEU A 86 -8.44 -0.62 8.81
C LEU A 86 -9.14 0.27 7.80
N GLY A 87 -8.36 1.15 7.20
CA GLY A 87 -8.81 2.12 6.22
C GLY A 87 -7.89 2.21 5.02
N ARG A 88 -8.45 2.50 3.84
CA ARG A 88 -7.70 2.76 2.62
C ARG A 88 -8.47 3.71 1.70
N ALA A 89 -7.74 4.62 1.05
CA ALA A 89 -8.23 5.36 -0.10
C ALA A 89 -7.68 4.76 -1.41
N ARG A 90 -8.52 4.71 -2.45
CA ARG A 90 -8.17 4.21 -3.79
C ARG A 90 -8.77 5.08 -4.88
N ASN A 91 -8.23 4.98 -6.09
CA ASN A 91 -8.88 5.54 -7.26
C ASN A 91 -10.26 4.90 -7.48
N LEU A 92 -11.30 5.73 -7.66
CA LEU A 92 -12.67 5.27 -7.87
C LEU A 92 -12.81 4.45 -9.16
N LYS A 93 -12.11 4.83 -10.24
CA LYS A 93 -12.16 4.11 -11.52
C LYS A 93 -11.63 2.69 -11.37
N ASP A 94 -10.48 2.54 -10.72
CA ASP A 94 -9.86 1.23 -10.50
C ASP A 94 -10.74 0.34 -9.61
N HIS A 95 -11.31 0.93 -8.55
CA HIS A 95 -12.22 0.18 -7.69
C HIS A 95 -13.52 -0.20 -8.40
N ALA A 96 -14.05 0.65 -9.28
CA ALA A 96 -15.20 0.33 -10.12
C ALA A 96 -14.89 -0.83 -11.09
N ALA A 97 -13.68 -0.91 -11.63
CA ALA A 97 -13.24 -2.04 -12.44
C ALA A 97 -13.15 -3.34 -11.61
N SER A 98 -12.59 -3.27 -10.41
CA SER A 98 -12.58 -4.40 -9.46
C SER A 98 -14.00 -4.87 -9.10
N LEU A 99 -14.92 -3.93 -8.86
CA LEU A 99 -16.32 -4.21 -8.55
C LEU A 99 -17.06 -4.86 -9.73
N ALA A 100 -16.84 -4.35 -10.94
CA ALA A 100 -17.40 -4.94 -12.16
C ALA A 100 -16.93 -6.38 -12.34
N LYS A 101 -15.63 -6.65 -12.12
CA LYS A 101 -15.07 -8.01 -12.13
C LYS A 101 -15.71 -8.90 -11.07
N ALA A 102 -15.86 -8.40 -9.83
CA ALA A 102 -16.49 -9.13 -8.73
C ALA A 102 -17.99 -9.43 -8.96
N SER A 103 -18.65 -8.63 -9.81
CA SER A 103 -20.05 -8.83 -10.18
C SER A 103 -20.29 -9.99 -11.17
N VAL A 104 -19.23 -10.62 -11.68
CA VAL A 104 -19.30 -11.76 -12.62
C VAL A 104 -20.18 -11.44 -13.85
N GLY A 105 -20.03 -10.23 -14.40
CA GLY A 105 -20.73 -9.76 -15.59
C GLY A 105 -22.09 -9.10 -15.32
N ALA A 106 -22.53 -8.97 -14.07
CA ALA A 106 -23.76 -8.25 -13.74
C ALA A 106 -23.64 -6.73 -13.90
N LEU A 107 -22.41 -6.18 -13.82
CA LEU A 107 -22.11 -4.77 -13.98
C LEU A 107 -20.94 -4.56 -14.94
N THR A 108 -21.07 -3.57 -15.82
CA THR A 108 -19.92 -2.95 -16.50
C THR A 108 -19.17 -2.00 -15.55
N GLU A 109 -17.92 -1.62 -15.89
CA GLU A 109 -17.15 -0.65 -15.11
C GLU A 109 -17.86 0.71 -14.99
N ILE A 110 -18.55 1.13 -16.04
CA ILE A 110 -19.30 2.39 -16.08
C ILE A 110 -20.50 2.33 -15.13
N GLU A 111 -21.24 1.23 -15.13
CA GLU A 111 -22.38 1.02 -14.21
C GLU A 111 -21.92 0.90 -12.76
N ALA A 112 -20.85 0.14 -12.51
CA ALA A 112 -20.21 0.04 -11.21
C ALA A 112 -19.83 1.42 -10.67
N LYS A 113 -19.15 2.25 -11.47
CA LYS A 113 -18.80 3.63 -11.09
C LYS A 113 -20.02 4.48 -10.77
N LYS A 114 -21.07 4.42 -11.60
CA LYS A 114 -22.34 5.15 -11.37
C LYS A 114 -23.01 4.72 -10.06
N LEU A 115 -23.02 3.42 -9.76
CA LEU A 115 -23.59 2.88 -8.53
C LEU A 115 -22.78 3.30 -7.30
N LEU A 116 -21.44 3.25 -7.36
CA LEU A 116 -20.58 3.73 -6.28
C LEU A 116 -20.83 5.21 -5.97
N LEU A 117 -20.93 6.06 -7.00
CA LEU A 117 -21.28 7.48 -6.83
C LEU A 117 -22.67 7.65 -6.22
N LYS A 118 -23.67 6.94 -6.73
CA LYS A 118 -25.06 7.01 -6.26
C LYS A 118 -25.22 6.60 -4.80
N TRP A 119 -24.46 5.61 -4.34
CA TRP A 119 -24.60 5.01 -3.01
C TRP A 119 -23.53 5.47 -2.00
N SER A 120 -22.62 6.36 -2.40
CA SER A 120 -21.70 7.05 -1.48
C SER A 120 -22.47 7.67 -0.32
N GLY A 121 -22.01 7.46 0.92
CA GLY A 121 -22.70 7.95 2.12
C GLY A 121 -23.94 7.14 2.54
N SER A 122 -24.32 6.09 1.80
CA SER A 122 -25.50 5.28 2.14
C SER A 122 -25.19 4.14 3.12
N LEU A 123 -26.04 3.99 4.13
CA LEU A 123 -26.01 2.86 5.06
C LEU A 123 -26.54 1.54 4.48
N LYS A 124 -27.26 1.59 3.35
CA LYS A 124 -27.97 0.41 2.80
C LYS A 124 -27.89 0.35 1.27
N PRO A 125 -26.70 0.08 0.69
CA PRO A 125 -26.51 -0.03 -0.76
C PRO A 125 -27.00 -1.41 -1.27
N ARG A 126 -28.29 -1.72 -1.10
CA ARG A 126 -28.87 -3.09 -1.18
C ARG A 126 -28.31 -3.98 -2.30
N ALA A 127 -28.57 -3.63 -3.56
CA ALA A 127 -28.17 -4.46 -4.70
C ALA A 127 -26.65 -4.44 -4.97
N LEU A 128 -25.93 -3.55 -4.29
CA LEU A 128 -24.50 -3.32 -4.46
C LEU A 128 -23.69 -3.98 -3.33
N ASP A 129 -24.27 -4.19 -2.15
CA ASP A 129 -23.60 -4.69 -0.94
C ASP A 129 -22.89 -6.03 -1.18
N THR A 130 -23.57 -6.99 -1.82
CA THR A 130 -22.97 -8.29 -2.15
C THR A 130 -21.73 -8.13 -3.03
N PHE A 131 -21.80 -7.27 -4.05
CA PHE A 131 -20.67 -7.04 -4.94
C PHE A 131 -19.55 -6.27 -4.25
N LEU A 132 -19.87 -5.28 -3.42
CA LEU A 132 -18.90 -4.53 -2.62
C LEU A 132 -18.12 -5.48 -1.72
N ARG A 133 -18.80 -6.34 -0.97
CA ARG A 133 -18.14 -7.29 -0.07
C ARG A 133 -17.21 -8.26 -0.80
N ALA A 134 -17.60 -8.70 -2.00
CA ALA A 134 -16.76 -9.55 -2.85
C ALA A 134 -15.62 -8.78 -3.56
N THR A 135 -15.64 -7.44 -3.57
CA THR A 135 -14.64 -6.64 -4.30
C THR A 135 -13.30 -6.65 -3.56
N PRO A 136 -12.17 -6.91 -4.25
CA PRO A 136 -10.84 -6.81 -3.66
C PRO A 136 -10.51 -5.40 -3.14
N LEU A 137 -9.90 -5.33 -1.95
CA LEU A 137 -9.43 -4.08 -1.32
C LEU A 137 -8.10 -3.56 -1.89
N GLY A 138 -7.40 -4.35 -2.70
CA GLY A 138 -6.15 -3.96 -3.35
C GLY A 138 -5.97 -4.72 -4.66
N ASN A 139 -4.84 -4.47 -5.32
CA ASN A 139 -4.33 -5.30 -6.40
C ASN A 139 -2.99 -5.85 -5.89
N TYR A 140 -2.84 -7.18 -5.84
CA TYR A 140 -1.65 -7.89 -5.31
C TYR A 140 -1.43 -7.74 -3.79
N VAL A 141 -1.40 -6.51 -3.27
CA VAL A 141 -1.28 -6.19 -1.85
C VAL A 141 -2.29 -5.13 -1.42
N VAL A 142 -2.72 -5.22 -0.16
CA VAL A 142 -3.52 -4.18 0.48
C VAL A 142 -2.62 -3.37 1.39
N TRP A 143 -2.45 -2.10 1.07
CA TRP A 143 -1.81 -1.12 1.95
C TRP A 143 -2.90 -0.38 2.71
N ALA A 144 -2.84 -0.40 4.02
CA ALA A 144 -3.90 0.12 4.87
C ALA A 144 -3.35 1.00 5.99
N THR A 145 -4.16 1.96 6.43
CA THR A 145 -3.92 2.77 7.62
C THR A 145 -4.91 2.42 8.73
N PHE A 146 -4.64 2.86 9.95
CA PHE A 146 -5.47 2.62 11.13
C PHE A 146 -5.26 3.70 12.20
N ASP A 147 -5.99 3.61 13.31
CA ASP A 147 -5.76 4.45 14.48
C ASP A 147 -4.99 3.66 15.55
N ALA A 148 -3.72 4.04 15.75
CA ALA A 148 -2.83 3.41 16.73
C ALA A 148 -3.21 3.71 18.20
N VAL A 149 -4.03 4.74 18.46
CA VAL A 149 -4.52 5.08 19.80
C VAL A 149 -5.83 4.36 20.09
N ASN A 150 -6.72 4.27 19.10
CA ASN A 150 -7.99 3.57 19.21
C ASN A 150 -8.17 2.55 18.07
N PRO A 151 -7.82 1.26 18.27
CA PRO A 151 -7.88 0.22 17.24
C PRO A 151 -9.27 0.00 16.61
N HIS A 152 -10.33 0.49 17.23
CA HIS A 152 -11.73 0.35 16.77
C HIS A 152 -12.26 1.58 16.02
N ALA A 153 -11.53 2.69 16.02
CA ALA A 153 -11.95 3.94 15.36
C ALA A 153 -11.85 3.83 13.83
N ASP A 154 -12.66 4.62 13.13
CA ASP A 154 -12.42 4.90 11.71
C ASP A 154 -11.13 5.74 11.62
N PRO A 155 -10.07 5.26 10.94
CA PRO A 155 -8.82 6.00 10.85
C PRO A 155 -8.95 7.36 10.18
N PHE A 156 -9.98 7.55 9.35
CA PHE A 156 -10.23 8.79 8.61
C PHE A 156 -10.97 9.85 9.42
N ASP A 157 -11.50 9.54 10.61
CA ASP A 157 -12.18 10.53 11.47
C ASP A 157 -11.22 11.63 11.99
N ARG A 158 -9.90 11.38 11.90
CA ARG A 158 -8.84 12.30 12.32
C ARG A 158 -8.37 13.22 11.21
N PHE A 159 -8.84 13.03 9.98
CA PHE A 159 -8.42 13.82 8.82
C PHE A 159 -9.52 14.80 8.40
N PRO A 160 -9.14 15.96 7.85
CA PRO A 160 -10.06 16.71 7.00
C PRO A 160 -10.55 15.81 5.85
N HIS A 161 -11.83 15.92 5.51
CA HIS A 161 -12.47 15.05 4.51
C HIS A 161 -12.24 15.51 3.05
N SER A 162 -11.29 16.43 2.82
CA SER A 162 -10.97 16.87 1.45
C SER A 162 -10.09 15.86 0.73
N HIS A 163 -10.16 15.87 -0.60
CA HIS A 163 -9.29 15.04 -1.44
C HIS A 163 -7.81 15.30 -1.14
N GLU A 164 -7.42 16.58 -1.14
CA GLU A 164 -6.05 17.00 -0.87
C GLU A 164 -5.56 16.52 0.50
N ALA A 165 -6.36 16.67 1.56
CA ALA A 165 -5.95 16.25 2.90
C ALA A 165 -5.78 14.74 3.01
N ILE A 166 -6.67 13.94 2.38
CA ILE A 166 -6.55 12.48 2.35
C ILE A 166 -5.31 12.05 1.56
N CYS A 167 -5.08 12.65 0.38
CA CYS A 167 -3.89 12.37 -0.41
C CYS A 167 -2.61 12.73 0.34
N THR A 168 -2.59 13.89 1.00
CA THR A 168 -1.45 14.34 1.81
C THR A 168 -1.22 13.40 2.99
N ALA A 169 -2.24 13.09 3.79
CA ALA A 169 -2.12 12.22 4.97
C ALA A 169 -1.61 10.82 4.63
N LEU A 170 -2.04 10.28 3.49
CA LEU A 170 -1.76 8.89 3.08
C LEU A 170 -0.66 8.78 2.03
N GLY A 171 0.13 9.84 1.78
CA GLY A 171 1.26 9.77 0.87
C GLY A 171 0.86 9.45 -0.58
N LEU A 172 -0.35 9.81 -1.02
CA LEU A 172 -0.92 9.39 -2.31
C LEU A 172 -0.59 10.36 -3.45
N GLY A 173 0.65 10.83 -3.55
CA GLY A 173 1.01 11.89 -4.50
C GLY A 173 0.98 11.47 -5.98
N HIS A 174 0.69 10.20 -6.27
CA HIS A 174 0.45 9.73 -7.62
C HIS A 174 -0.97 10.07 -8.12
N PHE A 175 -1.88 10.45 -7.22
CA PHE A 175 -3.19 10.99 -7.60
C PHE A 175 -3.10 12.48 -7.91
N THR A 176 -3.82 12.85 -8.95
CA THR A 176 -3.93 14.22 -9.46
C THR A 176 -5.20 14.90 -8.93
N ALA A 177 -5.34 16.20 -9.17
CA ALA A 177 -6.56 16.95 -8.88
C ALA A 177 -7.77 16.57 -9.78
N GLU A 178 -7.64 15.54 -10.63
CA GLU A 178 -8.75 15.01 -11.42
C GLU A 178 -9.20 13.63 -10.93
N ASP A 179 -8.41 13.01 -10.05
CA ASP A 179 -8.69 11.67 -9.56
C ASP A 179 -9.74 11.70 -8.47
N THR A 180 -10.84 10.97 -8.68
CA THR A 180 -11.84 10.77 -7.61
C THR A 180 -11.42 9.59 -6.76
N LEU A 181 -11.45 9.76 -5.44
CA LEU A 181 -11.13 8.69 -4.49
C LEU A 181 -12.38 7.99 -3.98
N ILE A 182 -12.24 6.71 -3.67
CA ILE A 182 -13.12 5.99 -2.77
C ILE A 182 -12.37 5.66 -1.49
N VAL A 183 -12.98 6.00 -0.36
CA VAL A 183 -12.51 5.72 0.99
C VAL A 183 -13.28 4.53 1.54
N LEU A 184 -12.53 3.48 1.88
CA LEU A 184 -13.02 2.20 2.34
C LEU A 184 -12.51 1.97 3.76
N VAL A 185 -13.41 1.56 4.66
CA VAL A 185 -13.10 1.24 6.05
C VAL A 185 -13.70 -0.12 6.34
N TRP A 186 -12.96 -1.02 6.97
CA TRP A 186 -13.43 -2.38 7.22
C TRP A 186 -12.95 -2.90 8.56
N GLU A 187 -13.69 -3.87 9.09
CA GLU A 187 -13.27 -4.68 10.22
C GLU A 187 -12.31 -5.74 9.71
N HIS A 188 -11.08 -5.71 10.21
CA HIS A 188 -10.04 -6.67 9.90
C HIS A 188 -10.19 -7.94 10.74
N VAL A 189 -10.46 -7.78 12.03
CA VAL A 189 -10.72 -8.89 12.94
C VAL A 189 -12.09 -9.49 12.60
N ASP A 190 -12.20 -10.82 12.70
CA ASP A 190 -13.41 -11.62 12.43
C ASP A 190 -13.94 -11.64 10.98
N SER A 191 -13.32 -10.89 10.06
CA SER A 191 -13.71 -10.87 8.64
C SER A 191 -12.98 -11.91 7.77
N GLY A 192 -12.17 -12.77 8.40
CA GLY A 192 -11.32 -13.73 7.69
C GLY A 192 -10.16 -13.07 6.94
N SER A 193 -9.78 -11.85 7.34
CA SER A 193 -8.66 -11.13 6.73
C SER A 193 -7.33 -11.86 6.97
N PRO A 194 -6.40 -11.83 6.00
CA PRO A 194 -5.09 -12.45 6.15
C PRO A 194 -4.21 -11.70 7.18
N PRO A 195 -3.11 -12.29 7.66
CA PRO A 195 -2.21 -11.63 8.60
C PRO A 195 -1.71 -10.27 8.12
N LEU A 196 -1.49 -9.36 9.07
CA LEU A 196 -0.92 -8.04 8.81
C LEU A 196 0.59 -8.10 8.97
N HIS A 197 1.29 -7.39 8.08
CA HIS A 197 2.73 -7.29 8.10
C HIS A 197 3.14 -5.82 8.16
N ARG A 198 4.26 -5.56 8.81
CA ARG A 198 4.95 -4.28 8.70
C ARG A 198 5.41 -4.08 7.25
N PRO A 199 5.14 -2.93 6.62
CA PRO A 199 5.59 -2.66 5.26
C PRO A 199 7.11 -2.64 5.13
N THR A 200 7.60 -3.07 3.97
CA THR A 200 9.02 -3.15 3.62
C THR A 200 9.31 -2.44 2.29
N VAL A 201 10.59 -2.24 1.96
CA VAL A 201 11.03 -1.81 0.63
C VAL A 201 10.54 -2.72 -0.49
N ALA A 202 10.36 -4.02 -0.23
CA ALA A 202 9.87 -4.95 -1.22
C ALA A 202 8.37 -4.75 -1.52
N ASP A 203 7.58 -4.40 -0.49
CA ASP A 203 6.15 -4.09 -0.67
C ASP A 203 5.96 -2.80 -1.48
N ALA A 204 6.81 -1.81 -1.19
CA ALA A 204 6.80 -0.50 -1.83
C ALA A 204 7.32 -0.51 -3.27
N GLU A 205 8.15 -1.49 -3.65
CA GLU A 205 8.86 -1.55 -4.93
C GLU A 205 9.66 -0.25 -5.19
N ASP A 206 9.18 0.58 -6.11
CA ASP A 206 9.75 1.87 -6.51
C ASP A 206 8.88 3.07 -6.09
N SER A 207 7.90 2.85 -5.20
CA SER A 207 7.02 3.91 -4.71
C SER A 207 7.82 5.08 -4.14
N PRO A 208 7.69 6.30 -4.70
CA PRO A 208 8.46 7.46 -4.26
C PRO A 208 8.00 8.00 -2.90
N TYR A 209 6.89 7.48 -2.37
CA TYR A 209 6.24 7.93 -1.13
C TYR A 209 6.57 7.05 0.07
N TYR A 210 7.00 5.81 -0.14
CA TYR A 210 7.40 4.93 0.98
C TYR A 210 8.66 5.46 1.67
N ARG A 211 8.65 5.46 3.00
CA ARG A 211 9.81 5.76 3.85
C ARG A 211 9.92 4.68 4.92
N PRO A 212 11.05 3.96 5.01
CA PRO A 212 11.26 3.03 6.10
C PRO A 212 11.25 3.74 7.45
N ARG A 213 10.58 3.14 8.42
CA ARG A 213 10.68 3.57 9.82
C ARG A 213 12.03 3.13 10.40
N HIS A 214 12.74 4.03 11.07
CA HIS A 214 14.07 3.75 11.64
C HIS A 214 14.07 2.76 12.82
N ASP A 215 12.96 2.68 13.54
CA ASP A 215 12.78 1.79 14.67
C ASP A 215 12.56 0.35 14.18
N ALA A 216 13.55 -0.53 14.35
CA ALA A 216 13.48 -1.92 13.91
C ALA A 216 12.44 -2.75 14.68
N ASP A 217 12.10 -2.35 15.91
CA ASP A 217 11.16 -3.10 16.75
C ASP A 217 9.73 -2.57 16.67
N ALA A 218 9.53 -1.48 15.93
CA ALA A 218 8.20 -0.97 15.66
C ALA A 218 7.29 -2.07 15.04
N PRO A 219 6.07 -2.24 15.57
CA PRO A 219 5.13 -3.24 15.07
C PRO A 219 4.57 -2.92 13.67
N TRP A 220 4.59 -1.65 13.25
CA TRP A 220 4.03 -1.19 11.97
C TRP A 220 4.85 -0.04 11.38
N GLY A 221 4.61 0.23 10.08
CA GLY A 221 5.25 1.31 9.33
C GLY A 221 4.60 2.67 9.60
N LEU A 222 5.13 3.71 8.96
CA LEU A 222 4.54 5.05 8.99
C LEU A 222 4.50 5.61 7.56
N THR A 223 3.32 6.05 7.14
CA THR A 223 3.17 6.87 5.95
C THR A 223 3.49 8.31 6.32
N GLU A 224 4.55 8.85 5.72
CA GLU A 224 4.90 10.26 5.86
C GLU A 224 3.96 11.13 5.01
N PRO A 225 3.44 12.25 5.53
CA PRO A 225 2.57 13.13 4.77
C PRO A 225 3.30 13.76 3.58
N LEU A 226 2.56 14.05 2.50
CA LEU A 226 3.14 14.71 1.32
C LEU A 226 3.58 16.16 1.63
N PRO A 227 4.70 16.64 1.05
CA PRO A 227 4.99 18.06 0.97
C PRO A 227 4.27 18.69 -0.25
N PRO A 228 3.70 19.91 -0.13
CA PRO A 228 3.53 20.67 1.11
C PRO A 228 2.45 20.05 2.02
N ASN A 229 2.65 20.14 3.34
CA ASN A 229 1.72 19.66 4.36
C ASN A 229 1.14 20.86 5.14
N PRO A 230 0.22 21.65 4.54
CA PRO A 230 -0.26 22.90 5.12
C PRO A 230 -1.03 22.71 6.42
N ASP A 231 -1.69 21.55 6.57
CA ASP A 231 -2.50 21.22 7.74
C ASP A 231 -1.68 20.63 8.90
N GLY A 232 -0.36 20.49 8.75
CA GLY A 232 0.51 19.95 9.78
C GLY A 232 0.16 18.51 10.17
N LEU A 233 -0.36 17.73 9.21
CA LEU A 233 -0.75 16.34 9.41
C LEU A 233 0.42 15.53 9.94
N GLN A 234 0.14 14.61 10.85
CA GLN A 234 1.16 13.73 11.42
C GLN A 234 1.36 12.49 10.53
N PRO A 235 2.48 11.77 10.65
CA PRO A 235 2.64 10.47 10.01
C PRO A 235 1.55 9.49 10.43
N GLN A 236 1.04 8.73 9.46
CA GLN A 236 -0.05 7.78 9.67
C GLN A 236 0.47 6.36 9.83
N PRO A 237 -0.03 5.56 10.78
CA PRO A 237 0.41 4.18 10.90
C PRO A 237 -0.09 3.37 9.69
N GLU A 238 0.75 2.46 9.22
CA GLU A 238 0.49 1.67 8.02
C GLU A 238 0.89 0.21 8.17
N VAL A 239 0.12 -0.64 7.50
CA VAL A 239 0.32 -2.09 7.40
C VAL A 239 0.09 -2.56 5.98
N VAL A 240 0.66 -3.71 5.64
CA VAL A 240 0.40 -4.42 4.40
C VAL A 240 -0.13 -5.81 4.67
N MET A 241 -0.94 -6.33 3.74
CA MET A 241 -1.42 -7.71 3.77
C MET A 241 -1.66 -8.22 2.34
N PRO A 242 -1.80 -9.55 2.14
CA PRO A 242 -2.24 -10.11 0.87
C PRO A 242 -3.54 -9.47 0.36
N GLU A 243 -3.78 -9.58 -0.94
CA GLU A 243 -5.08 -9.23 -1.51
C GLU A 243 -6.22 -9.97 -0.77
N THR A 244 -7.20 -9.19 -0.32
CA THR A 244 -8.40 -9.70 0.35
C THR A 244 -9.64 -8.96 -0.14
N SER A 245 -10.81 -9.56 0.05
CA SER A 245 -12.10 -8.98 -0.28
C SER A 245 -12.52 -7.93 0.75
N SER A 246 -13.51 -7.11 0.41
CA SER A 246 -14.10 -6.12 1.32
C SER A 246 -15.18 -6.74 2.22
N GLN A 247 -15.05 -8.00 2.62
CA GLN A 247 -16.09 -8.74 3.37
C GLN A 247 -16.52 -8.01 4.64
N GLY A 248 -15.55 -7.47 5.39
CA GLY A 248 -15.75 -6.67 6.61
C GLY A 248 -16.06 -5.19 6.38
N LEU A 249 -16.41 -4.77 5.15
CA LEU A 249 -16.65 -3.36 4.82
C LEU A 249 -17.70 -2.75 5.76
N ARG A 250 -17.32 -1.63 6.38
CA ARG A 250 -18.19 -0.76 7.16
C ARG A 250 -18.89 0.22 6.23
N LEU A 251 -20.19 0.39 6.45
CA LEU A 251 -21.02 1.34 5.72
C LEU A 251 -21.35 2.54 6.62
N PRO A 252 -21.42 3.77 6.07
CA PRO A 252 -21.29 4.06 4.65
C PRO A 252 -19.82 4.15 4.18
N PHE A 253 -19.53 3.70 2.95
CA PHE A 253 -18.29 4.11 2.28
C PHE A 253 -18.43 5.54 1.75
N ARG A 254 -17.31 6.20 1.45
CA ARG A 254 -17.28 7.59 0.97
C ARG A 254 -16.58 7.69 -0.38
N VAL A 255 -17.14 8.50 -1.27
CA VAL A 255 -16.48 8.95 -2.49
C VAL A 255 -16.09 10.42 -2.31
N ILE A 256 -14.82 10.73 -2.52
CA ILE A 256 -14.24 12.06 -2.34
C ILE A 256 -13.82 12.57 -3.71
N HIS A 257 -14.46 13.66 -4.15
CA HIS A 257 -14.11 14.37 -5.36
C HIS A 257 -12.86 15.21 -5.13
N ALA A 258 -12.03 15.33 -6.17
CA ALA A 258 -10.90 16.23 -6.20
C ALA A 258 -11.33 17.70 -6.08
#